data_AF-A0A3B8I997-F1
#
_entry.id   AF-A0A3B8I997-F1
#
_cell.length_a   1.000
_cell.length_b   1.000
_cell.length_c   1.000
_cell.angle_alpha   90.00
_cell.angle_beta   90.00
_cell.angle_gamma   90.00
#
_symmetry.space_group_name_H-M   'P 1'
#
loop_
_entity.id
_entity.type
_entity.pdbx_description
1 polymer ?
#
loop_
_entity_poly.entity_id
_entity_poly.type
_entity_poly.pdbx_seq_one_letter_code
_entity_poly.pdbx_strand_id
1 'polypeptide(L)'
;MSVEFSPSVNLLRDESPNQGYIVTPNVQRTWDVMTREYPKGTRSFTLVGAYGTGKSSYVLELLQSLQGQGAFADAVADMGATGWDSLVLVGESNSIIEAVAEKIQFGRTKYRPSELIKALDKYYQGLDGKGLVIVIDEFGKHLEYAAKVDPNSQLYFMQQLAEWANDATKNIWLITTLH
;
A
#
# COMPACT_ATOMS: atom_id res chain seq x y z
N MET A 1 -12.62 -27.12 9.75
CA MET A 1 -11.44 -26.31 10.07
C MET A 1 -11.92 -25.16 10.94
N SER A 2 -11.36 -25.01 12.14
CA SER A 2 -11.68 -23.89 13.04
C SER A 2 -11.04 -22.63 12.48
N VAL A 3 -11.86 -21.62 12.16
CA VAL A 3 -11.36 -20.27 11.85
C VAL A 3 -10.83 -19.70 13.16
N GLU A 4 -9.51 -19.60 13.32
CA GLU A 4 -8.91 -18.88 14.45
C GLU A 4 -9.12 -17.38 14.24
N PHE A 5 -10.04 -16.81 15.03
CA PHE A 5 -10.25 -15.38 15.05
C PHE A 5 -9.09 -14.71 15.78
N SER A 6 -8.19 -14.05 15.03
CA SER A 6 -7.22 -13.12 15.61
C SER A 6 -7.80 -11.70 15.62
N PRO A 7 -7.87 -11.02 16.78
CA PRO A 7 -8.44 -9.68 16.88
C PRO A 7 -7.58 -8.58 16.25
N SER A 8 -6.30 -8.84 15.93
CA SER A 8 -5.40 -7.88 15.31
C SER A 8 -4.60 -8.49 14.15
N VAL A 9 -4.77 -7.90 12.96
CA VAL A 9 -4.02 -8.24 11.75
C VAL A 9 -2.75 -7.40 11.68
N ASN A 10 -1.61 -8.04 11.50
CA ASN A 10 -0.33 -7.41 11.16
C ASN A 10 0.10 -7.86 9.77
N LEU A 11 0.31 -6.92 8.86
CA LEU A 11 0.53 -7.22 7.44
C LEU A 11 1.84 -7.97 7.15
N LEU A 12 2.85 -7.86 8.01
CA LEU A 12 4.13 -8.57 7.84
C LEU A 12 4.12 -9.96 8.51
N ARG A 13 3.28 -10.15 9.54
CA ARG A 13 3.18 -11.41 10.28
C ARG A 13 2.15 -12.37 9.66
N ASP A 14 1.03 -11.81 9.19
CA ASP A 14 -0.16 -12.58 8.84
C ASP A 14 -0.29 -12.78 7.32
N GLU A 15 0.83 -12.85 6.59
CA GLU A 15 0.88 -13.05 5.13
C GLU A 15 0.24 -14.37 4.65
N SER A 16 -0.03 -15.30 5.57
CA SER A 16 -0.71 -16.57 5.25
C SER A 16 -2.17 -16.34 4.84
N PRO A 17 -2.73 -17.19 3.94
CA PRO A 17 -4.09 -17.01 3.42
C PRO A 17 -5.10 -16.88 4.56
N ASN A 18 -5.90 -15.81 4.55
CA ASN A 18 -6.89 -15.57 5.59
C ASN A 18 -8.11 -16.46 5.33
N GLN A 19 -8.02 -17.73 5.75
CA GLN A 19 -9.10 -18.70 5.61
C GLN A 19 -10.29 -18.28 6.47
N GLY A 20 -11.17 -17.44 5.89
CA GLY A 20 -12.37 -16.94 6.55
C GLY A 20 -12.58 -15.43 6.49
N TYR A 21 -11.88 -14.69 5.63
CA TYR A 21 -12.19 -13.27 5.42
C TYR A 21 -13.64 -13.08 4.96
N ILE A 22 -14.37 -12.19 5.63
CA ILE A 22 -15.77 -11.88 5.30
C ILE A 22 -15.81 -10.52 4.61
N VAL A 23 -16.18 -10.52 3.33
CA VAL A 23 -16.46 -9.28 2.59
C VAL A 23 -17.73 -8.63 3.13
N THR A 24 -17.55 -7.60 3.94
CA THR A 24 -18.66 -6.78 4.44
C THR A 24 -19.12 -5.76 3.39
N PRO A 25 -20.34 -5.19 3.50
CA PRO A 25 -20.80 -4.13 2.59
C PRO A 25 -19.86 -2.92 2.53
N ASN A 26 -19.17 -2.59 3.63
CA ASN A 26 -18.19 -1.50 3.63
C ASN A 26 -16.93 -1.85 2.85
N VAL A 27 -16.45 -3.09 2.98
CA VAL A 27 -15.33 -3.61 2.19
C VAL A 27 -15.66 -3.60 0.70
N GLN A 28 -16.84 -4.11 0.33
CA GLN A 28 -17.29 -4.08 -1.06
C GLN A 28 -17.35 -2.65 -1.60
N ARG A 29 -17.90 -1.70 -0.83
CA ARG A 29 -17.96 -0.29 -1.24
C ARG A 29 -16.56 0.31 -1.45
N THR A 30 -15.61 0.01 -0.57
CA THR A 30 -14.22 0.46 -0.71
C THR A 30 -13.59 -0.10 -1.98
N TRP A 31 -13.76 -1.40 -2.22
CA TRP A 31 -13.30 -2.07 -3.45
C TRP A 31 -13.90 -1.42 -4.71
N ASP A 32 -15.22 -1.19 -4.73
CA ASP A 32 -15.93 -0.59 -5.87
C ASP A 32 -15.45 0.84 -6.14
N VAL A 33 -15.13 1.62 -5.10
CA VAL A 33 -14.55 2.95 -5.26
C VAL A 33 -13.15 2.84 -5.86
N MET A 34 -12.28 2.03 -5.25
CA MET A 34 -10.88 1.92 -5.70
C MET A 34 -10.77 1.48 -7.15
N THR A 35 -11.51 0.43 -7.53
CA THR A 35 -11.48 -0.12 -8.89
C THR A 35 -12.13 0.78 -9.92
N ARG A 36 -13.20 1.49 -9.57
CA ARG A 36 -13.84 2.46 -10.47
C ARG A 36 -12.95 3.68 -10.76
N GLU A 37 -12.22 4.17 -9.76
CA GLU A 37 -11.37 5.35 -9.93
C GLU A 37 -9.98 5.02 -10.50
N TYR A 38 -9.51 3.79 -10.36
CA TYR A 38 -8.23 3.32 -10.90
C TYR A 38 -8.00 3.60 -12.40
N PRO A 39 -8.91 3.23 -13.33
CA PRO A 39 -8.74 3.50 -14.76
C PRO A 39 -8.85 4.98 -15.10
N LYS A 40 -9.36 5.82 -14.18
CA LYS A 40 -9.43 7.28 -14.35
C LYS A 40 -8.17 8.00 -13.89
N GLY A 41 -7.15 7.26 -13.42
CA GLY A 41 -5.87 7.81 -12.96
C GLY A 41 -5.80 8.12 -11.46
N THR A 42 -6.86 7.86 -10.68
CA THR A 42 -6.77 7.95 -9.21
C THR A 42 -6.38 6.59 -8.67
N ARG A 43 -5.16 6.51 -8.14
CA ARG A 43 -4.56 5.24 -7.70
C ARG A 43 -3.96 5.29 -6.30
N SER A 44 -4.00 6.46 -5.69
CA SER A 44 -3.60 6.71 -4.31
C SER A 44 -4.84 6.83 -3.43
N PHE A 45 -4.95 5.99 -2.40
CA PHE A 45 -6.09 5.92 -1.51
C PHE A 45 -5.65 5.92 -0.04
N THR A 46 -6.46 6.55 0.80
CA THR A 46 -6.30 6.51 2.26
C THR A 46 -7.53 5.87 2.88
N LEU A 47 -7.32 4.78 3.60
CA LEU A 47 -8.35 4.09 4.36
C LEU A 47 -8.40 4.70 5.77
N VAL A 48 -9.53 5.31 6.11
CA VAL A 48 -9.73 5.99 7.40
C VAL A 48 -10.79 5.26 8.22
N GLY A 49 -10.55 5.10 9.52
CA GLY A 49 -11.54 4.59 10.46
C GLY A 49 -10.91 4.24 11.80
N ALA A 50 -11.71 4.06 12.85
CA ALA A 50 -11.21 3.76 14.19
C ALA A 50 -10.37 2.46 14.27
N TYR A 51 -9.69 2.27 15.40
CA TYR A 51 -9.00 1.01 15.72
C TYR A 51 -9.98 -0.17 15.69
N GLY A 52 -9.57 -1.29 15.08
CA GLY A 52 -10.39 -2.51 15.01
C GLY A 52 -11.49 -2.52 13.94
N THR A 53 -11.61 -1.51 13.07
CA THR A 53 -12.62 -1.49 11.99
C THR A 53 -12.28 -2.36 10.77
N GLY A 54 -11.17 -3.10 10.80
CA GLY A 54 -10.79 -4.03 9.75
C GLY A 54 -10.00 -3.44 8.57
N LYS A 55 -9.38 -2.24 8.72
CA LYS A 55 -8.53 -1.63 7.67
C LYS A 55 -7.37 -2.54 7.25
N SER A 56 -6.53 -2.96 8.21
CA SER A 56 -5.41 -3.86 7.92
C SER A 56 -5.89 -5.22 7.42
N SER A 57 -7.06 -5.70 7.88
CA SER A 57 -7.69 -6.92 7.33
C SER A 57 -8.11 -6.75 5.87
N TYR A 58 -8.65 -5.60 5.49
CA TYR A 58 -8.95 -5.29 4.08
C TYR A 58 -7.69 -5.19 3.23
N VAL A 59 -6.64 -4.54 3.74
CA VAL A 59 -5.36 -4.46 3.05
C VAL A 59 -4.75 -5.84 2.85
N LEU A 60 -4.81 -6.72 3.86
CA LEU A 60 -4.36 -8.10 3.75
C LEU A 60 -5.16 -8.87 2.69
N GLU A 61 -6.48 -8.76 2.70
CA GLU A 61 -7.35 -9.37 1.68
C GLU A 61 -7.00 -8.89 0.27
N LEU A 62 -6.73 -7.59 0.12
CA LEU A 62 -6.32 -7.01 -1.14
C LEU A 62 -4.97 -7.58 -1.61
N LEU A 63 -3.98 -7.66 -0.71
CA LEU A 63 -2.68 -8.26 -1.03
C LEU A 63 -2.83 -9.71 -1.47
N GLN A 64 -3.69 -10.49 -0.80
CA GLN A 64 -4.02 -11.86 -1.19
C GLN A 64 -4.66 -11.89 -2.59
N SER A 65 -5.62 -11.00 -2.85
CA SER A 65 -6.30 -10.88 -4.16
C SER A 65 -5.33 -10.55 -5.29
N LEU A 66 -4.33 -9.71 -5.00
CA LEU A 66 -3.25 -9.37 -5.93
C LEU A 66 -2.30 -10.54 -6.22
N GLN A 67 -2.21 -11.50 -5.32
CA GLN A 67 -1.50 -12.77 -5.50
C GLN A 67 -2.39 -13.88 -6.10
N GLY A 68 -3.60 -13.54 -6.57
CA GLY A 68 -4.55 -14.48 -7.16
C GLY A 68 -5.28 -15.35 -6.13
N GLN A 69 -5.37 -14.91 -4.87
CA GLN A 69 -6.04 -15.63 -3.78
C GLN A 69 -7.10 -14.73 -3.11
N GLY A 70 -8.17 -15.29 -2.56
CA GLY A 70 -9.16 -14.47 -1.85
C GLY A 70 -10.27 -13.91 -2.77
N ALA A 71 -11.08 -13.04 -2.21
CA ALA A 71 -12.40 -12.68 -2.69
C ALA A 71 -12.39 -11.78 -3.94
N PHE A 72 -11.31 -11.05 -4.21
CA PHE A 72 -11.21 -10.15 -5.36
C PHE A 72 -10.21 -10.62 -6.43
N ALA A 73 -9.69 -11.85 -6.32
CA ALA A 73 -8.66 -12.38 -7.21
C ALA A 73 -9.04 -12.30 -8.70
N ASP A 74 -10.25 -12.73 -9.06
CA ASP A 74 -10.73 -12.70 -10.44
C ASP A 74 -10.79 -11.27 -10.99
N ALA A 75 -11.29 -10.33 -10.17
CA ALA A 75 -11.42 -8.93 -10.58
C ALA A 75 -10.06 -8.23 -10.73
N VAL A 76 -9.06 -8.61 -9.92
CA VAL A 76 -7.68 -8.11 -10.07
C VAL A 76 -7.03 -8.64 -11.36
N ALA A 77 -7.29 -9.90 -11.73
CA ALA A 77 -6.69 -10.51 -12.92
C ALA A 77 -7.04 -9.73 -14.20
N ASP A 78 -8.21 -9.09 -14.23
CA ASP A 78 -8.68 -8.28 -15.36
C ASP A 78 -8.11 -6.84 -15.41
N MET A 79 -7.27 -6.45 -14.43
CA MET A 79 -6.74 -5.08 -14.33
C MET A 79 -5.57 -4.75 -15.29
N GLY A 80 -5.21 -5.66 -16.20
CA GLY A 80 -4.24 -5.41 -17.27
C GLY A 80 -2.76 -5.48 -16.89
N ALA A 81 -2.44 -5.95 -15.68
CA ALA A 81 -1.07 -6.27 -15.26
C ALA A 81 -0.81 -7.78 -15.40
N THR A 82 0.44 -8.19 -15.69
CA THR A 82 0.81 -9.62 -15.79
C THR A 82 0.89 -10.32 -14.42
N GLY A 83 0.77 -9.56 -13.35
CA GLY A 83 0.85 -9.96 -11.95
C GLY A 83 1.11 -8.73 -11.08
N TRP A 84 1.29 -8.91 -9.78
CA TRP A 84 1.50 -7.80 -8.85
C TRP A 84 2.64 -8.11 -7.88
N ASP A 85 3.49 -7.11 -7.66
CA ASP A 85 4.45 -7.08 -6.55
C ASP A 85 3.96 -6.12 -5.46
N SER A 86 4.47 -6.27 -4.24
CA SER A 86 4.02 -5.49 -3.08
C SER A 86 5.17 -4.89 -2.27
N LEU A 87 5.06 -3.60 -1.98
CA LEU A 87 5.92 -2.88 -1.04
C LEU A 87 5.09 -2.52 0.19
N VAL A 88 5.19 -3.33 1.24
CA VAL A 88 4.44 -3.12 2.49
C VAL A 88 5.34 -2.49 3.56
N LEU A 89 4.90 -1.34 4.07
CA LEU A 89 5.44 -0.63 5.22
C LEU A 89 4.40 -0.66 6.33
N VAL A 90 4.82 -1.03 7.54
CA VAL A 90 3.99 -0.96 8.75
C VAL A 90 4.50 0.21 9.58
N GLY A 91 3.60 1.08 10.00
CA GLY A 91 3.92 2.32 10.66
C GLY A 91 4.82 2.15 11.87
N GLU A 92 5.95 2.83 11.83
CA GLU A 92 6.87 3.03 12.93
C GLU A 92 7.07 4.53 13.13
N SER A 93 7.51 4.94 14.32
CA SER A 93 7.83 6.35 14.61
C SER A 93 9.17 6.75 13.99
N ASN A 94 9.28 6.64 12.67
CA ASN A 94 10.47 6.95 11.88
C ASN A 94 10.12 7.71 10.57
N SER A 95 11.17 8.08 9.84
CA SER A 95 11.08 8.77 8.55
C SER A 95 10.48 7.86 7.48
N ILE A 96 9.41 8.30 6.79
CA ILE A 96 8.84 7.53 5.68
C ILE A 96 9.83 7.43 4.50
N ILE A 97 10.66 8.47 4.30
CA ILE A 97 11.74 8.45 3.30
C ILE A 97 12.74 7.33 3.61
N GLU A 98 13.12 7.17 4.87
CA GLU A 98 14.07 6.11 5.28
C GLU A 98 13.43 4.73 5.18
N ALA A 99 12.19 4.58 5.64
CA ALA A 99 11.45 3.32 5.56
C ALA A 99 11.29 2.84 4.11
N VAL A 100 10.95 3.73 3.18
CA VAL A 100 10.86 3.39 1.75
C VAL A 100 12.24 3.04 1.19
N ALA A 101 13.27 3.83 1.51
CA ALA A 101 14.63 3.59 1.00
C ALA A 101 15.19 2.24 1.46
N GLU A 102 14.96 1.87 2.72
CA GLU A 102 15.33 0.56 3.27
C GLU A 102 14.60 -0.57 2.55
N LYS A 103 13.28 -0.43 2.35
CA LYS A 103 12.45 -1.47 1.72
C LYS A 103 12.87 -1.79 0.28
N ILE A 104 13.32 -0.78 -0.48
CA ILE A 104 13.86 -0.98 -1.84
C ILE A 104 15.38 -1.19 -1.86
N GLN A 105 16.01 -1.37 -0.69
CA GLN A 105 17.45 -1.58 -0.52
C GLN A 105 18.32 -0.50 -1.19
N PHE A 106 17.85 0.75 -1.17
CA PHE A 106 18.62 1.88 -1.68
C PHE A 106 19.72 2.22 -0.67
N GLY A 107 20.98 1.90 -0.97
CA GLY A 107 22.08 1.95 0.00
C GLY A 107 22.73 3.31 0.20
N ARG A 108 22.00 4.34 0.67
CA ARG A 108 22.61 5.62 1.13
C ARG A 108 22.12 6.02 2.52
N THR A 109 22.64 7.12 3.05
CA THR A 109 22.31 7.61 4.41
C THR A 109 21.55 8.93 4.41
N LYS A 110 21.51 9.64 3.26
CA LYS A 110 20.70 10.84 3.04
C LYS A 110 20.20 10.88 1.61
N TYR A 111 18.93 11.25 1.45
CA TYR A 111 18.24 11.25 0.17
C TYR A 111 17.56 12.58 -0.05
N ARG A 112 17.60 13.09 -1.29
CA ARG A 112 16.57 14.03 -1.73
C ARG A 112 15.32 13.21 -2.08
N PRO A 113 14.11 13.66 -1.71
CA PRO A 113 12.86 12.99 -2.09
C PRO A 113 12.81 12.57 -3.58
N SER A 114 13.24 13.44 -4.49
CA SER A 114 13.25 13.17 -5.93
C SER A 114 14.25 12.09 -6.36
N GLU A 115 15.34 11.85 -5.62
CA GLU A 115 16.26 10.74 -5.88
C GLU A 115 15.62 9.41 -5.50
N LEU A 116 14.88 9.38 -4.39
CA LEU A 116 14.17 8.19 -3.94
C LEU A 116 13.03 7.83 -4.89
N ILE A 117 12.28 8.81 -5.40
CA ILE A 117 11.28 8.58 -6.45
C ILE A 117 11.91 7.99 -7.71
N LYS A 118 13.08 8.47 -8.13
CA LYS A 118 13.80 7.86 -9.27
C LYS A 118 14.26 6.43 -8.99
N ALA A 119 14.64 6.13 -7.75
CA ALA A 119 14.99 4.76 -7.35
C ALA A 119 13.76 3.85 -7.35
N LEU A 120 12.61 4.32 -6.85
CA LEU A 120 11.32 3.62 -6.94
C LEU A 120 10.89 3.37 -8.39
N ASP A 121 11.07 4.36 -9.26
CA ASP A 121 10.75 4.20 -10.69
C ASP A 121 11.59 3.11 -11.35
N LYS A 122 12.90 3.07 -11.04
CA LYS A 122 13.78 1.98 -11.49
C LYS A 122 13.40 0.62 -10.92
N TYR A 123 13.05 0.57 -9.63
CA TYR A 123 12.55 -0.65 -8.99
C TYR A 123 11.29 -1.16 -9.71
N TYR A 124 10.31 -0.28 -9.96
CA TYR A 124 9.09 -0.61 -10.70
C TYR A 124 9.37 -1.07 -12.14
N GLN A 125 10.26 -0.40 -12.86
CA GLN A 125 10.64 -0.80 -14.23
C GLN A 125 11.26 -2.21 -14.27
N GLY A 126 11.90 -2.66 -13.18
CA GLY A 126 12.46 -4.00 -13.06
C GLY A 126 11.44 -5.10 -12.78
N LEU A 127 10.14 -4.79 -12.65
CA LEU A 127 9.08 -5.77 -12.36
C LEU A 127 8.50 -6.44 -13.63
N ASP A 128 9.07 -6.18 -14.81
CA ASP A 128 8.75 -6.86 -16.08
C ASP A 128 7.24 -6.87 -16.43
N GLY A 129 6.58 -5.72 -16.30
CA GLY A 129 5.17 -5.54 -16.67
C GLY A 129 4.15 -5.91 -15.57
N LYS A 130 4.63 -6.35 -14.40
CA LYS A 130 3.78 -6.48 -13.20
C LYS A 130 3.38 -5.10 -12.68
N GLY A 131 2.21 -5.05 -12.04
CA GLY A 131 1.79 -3.91 -11.23
C GLY A 131 2.52 -3.91 -9.89
N LEU A 132 2.44 -2.78 -9.19
CA LEU A 132 3.00 -2.59 -7.86
C LEU A 132 1.94 -2.05 -6.91
N VAL A 133 1.72 -2.72 -5.78
CA VAL A 133 0.95 -2.16 -4.66
C VAL A 133 1.89 -1.70 -3.56
N ILE A 134 1.79 -0.43 -3.19
CA ILE A 134 2.53 0.17 -2.10
C ILE A 134 1.54 0.39 -0.97
N VAL A 135 1.83 -0.22 0.17
CA VAL A 135 1.02 -0.14 1.37
C VAL A 135 1.82 0.56 2.46
N ILE A 136 1.22 1.56 3.09
CA ILE A 136 1.72 2.20 4.31
C ILE A 136 0.64 2.06 5.39
N ASP A 137 0.71 0.99 6.15
CA ASP A 137 -0.20 0.77 7.28
C ASP A 137 0.19 1.66 8.46
N GLU A 138 -0.78 2.13 9.23
CA GLU A 138 -0.58 3.07 10.35
C GLU A 138 0.22 4.33 9.96
N PHE A 139 -0.11 4.92 8.81
CA PHE A 139 0.59 6.09 8.25
C PHE A 139 0.68 7.28 9.22
N GLY A 140 -0.24 7.36 10.19
CA GLY A 140 -0.24 8.39 11.24
C GLY A 140 1.08 8.45 12.03
N LYS A 141 1.76 7.32 12.25
CA LYS A 141 3.06 7.29 12.96
C LYS A 141 4.16 8.02 12.19
N HIS A 142 4.18 7.89 10.87
CA HIS A 142 5.11 8.63 10.01
C HIS A 142 4.76 10.12 9.97
N LEU A 143 3.48 10.48 9.98
CA LEU A 143 3.05 11.88 10.05
C LEU A 143 3.45 12.54 11.38
N GLU A 144 3.31 11.82 12.51
CA GLU A 144 3.74 12.29 13.82
C GLU A 144 5.26 12.50 13.90
N TYR A 145 6.03 11.58 13.32
CA TYR A 145 7.47 11.73 13.20
C TYR A 145 7.83 12.95 12.33
N ALA A 146 7.20 13.06 11.15
CA ALA A 146 7.41 14.17 10.22
C ALA A 146 7.15 15.51 10.90
N ALA A 147 6.05 15.64 11.65
CA ALA A 147 5.70 16.86 12.37
C ALA A 147 6.76 17.32 13.38
N LYS A 148 7.56 16.39 13.93
CA LYS A 148 8.59 16.68 14.93
C LYS A 148 9.97 16.96 14.33
N VAL A 149 10.32 16.33 13.21
CA VAL A 149 11.71 16.29 12.71
C VAL A 149 11.90 17.13 11.44
N ASP A 150 11.16 16.83 10.37
CA ASP A 150 11.25 17.54 9.08
C ASP A 150 9.93 17.42 8.31
N PRO A 151 8.92 18.24 8.66
CA PRO A 151 7.59 18.12 8.08
C PRO A 151 7.60 18.36 6.57
N ASN A 152 8.39 19.33 6.12
CA ASN A 152 8.40 19.78 4.74
C ASN A 152 8.94 18.69 3.80
N SER A 153 10.09 18.09 4.13
CA SER A 153 10.69 17.07 3.28
C SER A 153 9.83 15.80 3.20
N GLN A 154 9.29 15.35 4.34
CA GLN A 154 8.47 14.13 4.42
C GLN A 154 7.14 14.30 3.68
N LEU A 155 6.46 15.43 3.86
CA LEU A 155 5.21 15.72 3.14
C LEU A 155 5.46 15.92 1.64
N TYR A 156 6.54 16.59 1.26
CA TYR A 156 6.92 16.74 -0.14
C TYR A 156 7.27 15.40 -0.80
N PHE A 157 7.89 14.48 -0.07
CA PHE A 157 8.10 13.12 -0.55
C PHE A 157 6.76 12.39 -0.79
N MET A 158 5.82 12.48 0.16
CA MET A 158 4.51 11.84 0.01
C MET A 158 3.70 12.40 -1.17
N GLN A 159 3.81 13.71 -1.44
CA GLN A 159 3.21 14.31 -2.63
C GLN A 159 3.80 13.72 -3.91
N GLN A 160 5.13 13.68 -4.04
CA GLN A 160 5.77 13.09 -5.21
C GLN A 160 5.49 11.59 -5.36
N LEU A 161 5.37 10.86 -4.24
CA LEU A 161 5.02 9.45 -4.27
C LEU A 161 3.60 9.23 -4.82
N ALA A 162 2.65 10.05 -4.38
CA ALA A 162 1.27 10.00 -4.88
C ALA A 162 1.18 10.42 -6.35
N GLU A 163 1.91 11.46 -6.77
CA GLU A 163 1.99 11.88 -8.17
C GLU A 163 2.56 10.76 -9.05
N TRP A 164 3.66 10.13 -8.62
CA TRP A 164 4.29 9.02 -9.34
C TRP A 164 3.36 7.78 -9.42
N ALA A 165 2.66 7.44 -8.34
CA ALA A 165 1.70 6.33 -8.32
C ALA A 165 0.47 6.58 -9.20
N ASN A 166 0.02 7.84 -9.31
CA ASN A 166 -1.15 8.22 -10.12
C ASN A 166 -0.85 8.37 -11.62
N ASP A 167 0.41 8.22 -12.06
CA ASP A 167 0.74 8.24 -13.50
C ASP A 167 0.01 7.11 -14.24
N ALA A 168 -0.93 7.48 -15.11
CA ALA A 168 -1.81 6.56 -15.84
C ALA A 168 -1.06 5.51 -16.68
N THR A 169 0.20 5.75 -17.03
CA THR A 169 1.04 4.80 -17.80
C THR A 169 1.62 3.66 -16.96
N LYS A 170 1.56 3.77 -15.63
CA LYS A 170 2.04 2.74 -14.70
C LYS A 170 0.89 1.85 -14.25
N ASN A 171 1.14 0.76 -13.54
CA ASN A 171 0.10 -0.03 -12.87
C ASN A 171 0.42 -0.03 -11.37
N ILE A 172 0.18 1.09 -10.69
CA ILE A 172 0.58 1.27 -9.29
C ILE A 172 -0.66 1.56 -8.45
N TRP A 173 -0.77 0.92 -7.29
CA TRP A 173 -1.65 1.35 -6.21
C TRP A 173 -0.83 1.87 -5.04
N LEU A 174 -1.22 3.03 -4.49
CA LEU A 174 -0.69 3.53 -3.23
C LEU A 174 -1.82 3.51 -2.20
N ILE A 175 -1.65 2.79 -1.12
CA ILE A 175 -2.68 2.59 -0.10
C ILE A 175 -2.09 2.95 1.26
N THR A 176 -2.73 3.88 1.94
CA THR A 176 -2.34 4.29 3.30
C THR A 176 -3.49 4.01 4.25
N THR A 177 -3.20 3.72 5.52
CA THR A 177 -4.24 3.60 6.56
C THR A 177 -4.05 4.65 7.65
N LEU A 178 -5.16 5.21 8.14
CA LEU A 178 -5.20 6.17 9.24
C LEU A 178 -6.28 5.79 10.24
N HIS A 179 -6.01 6.07 11.51
CA HIS A 179 -6.88 5.79 12.66
C HIS A 179 -7.44 7.07 13.26
#